data_AF-A0A4Q3RJ83-F1
#
_entry.id   AF-A0A4Q3RJ83-F1
#
_cell.length_a   1.000
_cell.length_b   1.000
_cell.length_c   1.000
_cell.angle_alpha   90.00
_cell.angle_beta   90.00
_cell.angle_gamma   90.00
#
_symmetry.space_group_name_H-M   'P 1'
#
loop_
_entity.id
_entity.type
_entity.pdbx_description
1 polymer ?
#
loop_
_entity_poly.entity_id
_entity_poly.type
_entity_poly.pdbx_seq_one_letter_code
_entity_poly.pdbx_strand_id
1 'polypeptide(L)'
;MQILSQLKKAGKTIFYSSHIMDVVEKISDRIIIIDKGNVVADGSFEALQKDASQGSLENIFTALTGGTGQQQSTAQQFIEVLNS
;
A
#
# COMPACT_ATOMS: atom_id res chain seq x y z
N MET A 1 12.70 2.49 -14.09
CA MET A 1 11.24 2.37 -14.32
C MET A 1 10.84 2.78 -15.75
N GLN A 2 11.48 2.27 -16.81
CA GLN A 2 11.12 2.65 -18.20
C GLN A 2 10.33 1.57 -18.96
N ILE A 3 10.56 0.29 -18.66
CA ILE A 3 9.93 -0.83 -19.39
C ILE A 3 8.42 -0.88 -19.14
N LEU A 4 7.98 -0.78 -17.88
CA LEU A 4 6.55 -0.82 -17.52
C LEU A 4 5.77 0.33 -18.16
N SER A 5 6.34 1.53 -18.17
CA SER A 5 5.74 2.71 -18.83
C SER A 5 5.65 2.55 -20.35
N GLN A 6 6.67 1.96 -21.00
CA GLN A 6 6.63 1.70 -22.44
C GLN A 6 5.62 0.61 -22.82
N LEU A 7 5.55 -0.47 -22.04
CA LEU A 7 4.57 -1.55 -22.24
C LEU A 7 3.13 -1.03 -22.10
N LYS A 8 2.88 -0.17 -21.10
CA LYS A 8 1.62 0.54 -20.96
C LYS A 8 1.32 1.41 -22.18
N LYS A 9 2.28 2.22 -22.66
CA LYS A 9 2.14 3.02 -23.88
C LYS A 9 1.87 2.18 -25.14
N ALA A 10 2.35 0.94 -25.17
CA ALA A 10 2.06 -0.03 -26.23
C ALA A 10 0.68 -0.72 -26.07
N GLY A 11 -0.18 -0.25 -25.17
CA GLY A 11 -1.54 -0.76 -24.95
C GLY A 11 -1.60 -2.12 -24.26
N LYS A 12 -0.52 -2.55 -23.59
CA LYS A 12 -0.49 -3.82 -22.84
C LYS A 12 -1.03 -3.60 -21.42
N THR A 13 -1.91 -4.48 -20.97
CA THR A 13 -2.34 -4.54 -19.56
C THR A 13 -1.23 -5.18 -18.73
N ILE A 14 -0.85 -4.54 -17.63
CA ILE A 14 0.20 -5.01 -16.74
C ILE A 14 -0.37 -5.16 -15.34
N PHE A 15 -0.21 -6.33 -14.75
CA PHE A 15 -0.51 -6.54 -13.34
C PHE A 15 0.80 -6.46 -12.57
N TYR A 16 0.91 -5.48 -11.68
CA TYR A 16 2.08 -5.28 -10.84
C TYR A 16 1.67 -5.34 -9.37
N SER A 17 2.13 -6.36 -8.66
CA SER A 17 1.94 -6.51 -7.22
C SER A 17 3.26 -6.31 -6.50
N SER A 18 3.28 -5.39 -5.54
CA SER A 18 4.42 -5.14 -4.67
C SER A 18 3.93 -4.71 -3.30
N HIS A 19 4.77 -4.88 -2.29
CA HIS A 19 4.54 -4.33 -0.94
C HIS A 19 5.17 -2.94 -0.78
N ILE A 20 5.92 -2.45 -1.77
CA ILE A 20 6.55 -1.13 -1.74
C ILE A 20 5.56 -0.09 -2.29
N MET A 21 4.90 0.63 -1.38
CA MET A 21 3.78 1.53 -1.70
C MET A 21 4.19 2.69 -2.62
N ASP A 22 5.35 3.31 -2.40
CA ASP A 22 5.89 4.39 -3.26
C ASP A 22 6.01 3.99 -4.74
N VAL A 23 6.33 2.72 -4.99
CA VAL A 23 6.52 2.19 -6.34
C VAL A 23 5.17 1.92 -6.99
N VAL A 24 4.22 1.36 -6.21
CA VAL A 24 2.84 1.14 -6.66
C VAL A 24 2.19 2.47 -7.02
N GLU A 25 2.34 3.49 -6.19
CA GLU A 25 1.80 4.84 -6.41
C GLU A 25 2.32 5.46 -7.71
N LYS A 26 3.62 5.33 -8.00
CA LYS A 26 4.24 5.96 -9.19
C LYS A 26 3.90 5.30 -10.52
N ILE A 27 3.52 4.03 -10.52
CA ILE A 27 3.40 3.22 -11.76
C ILE A 27 1.95 2.90 -12.08
N SER A 28 1.11 2.77 -11.06
CA SER A 28 -0.24 2.22 -11.21
C SER A 28 -1.25 3.27 -11.60
N ASP A 29 -2.07 2.98 -12.61
CA ASP A 29 -3.25 3.79 -12.94
C ASP A 29 -4.44 3.51 -12.01
N ARG A 30 -4.51 2.26 -11.54
CA ARG A 30 -5.55 1.71 -10.68
C ARG A 30 -4.88 0.83 -9.65
N ILE A 31 -5.30 0.99 -8.40
CA ILE A 31 -4.79 0.26 -7.25
C ILE A 31 -5.95 -0.54 -6.68
N ILE A 32 -5.69 -1.81 -6.42
CA ILE A 32 -6.62 -2.73 -5.77
C ILE A 32 -5.96 -3.20 -4.47
N ILE A 33 -6.64 -2.97 -3.35
CA ILE A 33 -6.19 -3.44 -2.04
C ILE A 33 -7.02 -4.65 -1.67
N ILE A 34 -6.32 -5.74 -1.33
CA ILE A 34 -6.93 -7.02 -0.97
C ILE A 34 -6.56 -7.32 0.49
N ASP A 35 -7.57 -7.56 1.33
CA ASP A 35 -7.40 -8.05 2.70
C ASP A 35 -8.19 -9.34 2.89
N LYS A 36 -7.54 -10.36 3.46
CA LYS A 36 -8.14 -11.70 3.74
C LYS A 36 -8.94 -12.29 2.58
N GLY A 37 -8.46 -12.10 1.35
CA GLY A 37 -9.10 -12.60 0.13
C GLY A 37 -10.27 -11.76 -0.39
N ASN A 38 -10.55 -10.60 0.20
CA ASN A 38 -11.59 -9.67 -0.24
C ASN A 38 -10.97 -8.36 -0.74
N VAL A 39 -11.56 -7.79 -1.79
CA VAL A 39 -11.18 -6.46 -2.28
C VAL A 39 -11.78 -5.43 -1.33
N VAL A 40 -10.91 -4.69 -0.64
CA VAL A 40 -11.31 -3.64 0.32
C VAL A 40 -11.17 -2.23 -0.24
N ALA A 41 -10.42 -2.06 -1.33
CA ALA A 41 -10.33 -0.81 -2.07
C ALA A 41 -10.02 -1.09 -3.55
N ASP A 42 -10.59 -0.25 -4.41
CA ASP A 42 -10.43 -0.36 -5.86
C ASP A 42 -10.64 1.02 -6.51
N GLY A 43 -9.56 1.62 -7.02
CA GLY A 43 -9.65 2.94 -7.63
C GLY A 43 -8.29 3.52 -8.03
N SER A 44 -8.30 4.75 -8.54
CA SER A 44 -7.07 5.52 -8.70
C SER A 44 -6.54 5.96 -7.33
N PHE A 45 -5.25 6.31 -7.27
CA PHE A 45 -4.67 6.84 -6.03
C PHE A 45 -5.43 8.04 -5.48
N GLU A 46 -5.83 8.99 -6.33
CA GLU A 46 -6.60 10.17 -5.94
C GLU A 46 -7.98 9.81 -5.35
N ALA A 47 -8.65 8.79 -5.91
CA ALA A 47 -9.94 8.32 -5.40
C ALA A 47 -9.77 7.70 -4.00
N LEU A 48 -8.78 6.80 -3.87
CA LEU A 48 -8.47 6.17 -2.59
C LEU A 48 -8.03 7.19 -1.52
N GLN A 49 -7.31 8.23 -1.93
CA GLN A 49 -6.85 9.29 -1.01
C GLN A 49 -8.01 10.15 -0.49
N LYS A 50 -9.01 10.46 -1.33
CA LYS A 50 -10.21 11.19 -0.91
C LYS A 50 -11.02 10.42 0.13
N ASP A 51 -11.16 9.12 -0.06
CA ASP A 51 -11.92 8.26 0.84
C ASP A 51 -11.20 8.04 2.18
N ALA A 52 -9.86 8.08 2.18
CA ALA A 52 -9.06 7.77 3.36
C ALA A 52 -8.66 8.99 4.21
N SER A 53 -8.79 10.24 3.75
CA SER A 53 -8.36 11.46 4.47
C SER A 53 -6.89 11.45 4.97
N GLN A 54 -6.08 10.48 4.56
CA GLN A 54 -4.75 10.23 5.09
C GLN A 54 -3.71 10.13 3.97
N GLY A 55 -3.11 11.26 3.63
CA GLY A 55 -1.79 11.36 2.98
C GLY A 55 -1.41 10.29 1.94
N SER A 56 -0.50 9.39 2.32
CA SER A 56 0.19 8.42 1.45
C SER A 56 -0.56 7.08 1.31
N LEU A 57 -0.26 6.33 0.25
CA LEU A 57 -0.86 5.00 0.00
C LEU A 57 -0.62 4.01 1.16
N GLU A 58 0.49 4.13 1.86
CA GLU A 58 0.80 3.33 3.06
C GLU A 58 -0.21 3.56 4.18
N ASN A 59 -0.61 4.80 4.42
CA ASN A 59 -1.61 5.12 5.43
C ASN A 59 -2.99 4.59 5.04
N ILE A 60 -3.35 4.73 3.75
CA ILE A 60 -4.59 4.17 3.19
C ILE A 60 -4.61 2.65 3.40
N PHE A 61 -3.53 1.97 3.04
CA PHE A 61 -3.40 0.54 3.23
C PHE A 61 -3.55 0.16 4.70
N THR A 62 -2.79 0.81 5.59
CA THR A 62 -2.82 0.54 7.04
C THR A 62 -4.20 0.76 7.66
N ALA A 63 -4.89 1.84 7.24
CA ALA A 63 -6.24 2.16 7.70
C ALA A 63 -7.26 1.11 7.24
N LEU A 64 -7.16 0.62 5.99
CA LEU A 64 -8.10 -0.33 5.42
C LEU A 64 -7.84 -1.78 5.85
N THR A 65 -6.58 -2.16 6.07
CA THR A 65 -6.21 -3.52 6.49
C THR A 65 -6.03 -3.64 8.00
N GLY A 66 -6.28 -2.56 8.77
CA GLY A 66 -6.42 -2.60 10.22
C GLY A 66 -5.18 -3.09 11.00
N GLY A 67 -3.97 -2.86 10.49
CA GLY A 67 -2.74 -3.05 11.27
C GLY A 67 -2.36 -4.49 11.61
N THR A 68 -2.53 -5.45 10.71
CA THR A 68 -1.90 -6.78 10.89
C THR A 68 -0.53 -6.83 10.22
N GLY A 69 0.49 -6.33 10.93
CA GLY A 69 1.89 -6.41 10.50
C GLY A 69 2.89 -5.57 11.30
N GLN A 70 3.08 -5.89 12.59
CA GLN A 70 4.31 -5.66 13.38
C GLN A 70 5.00 -4.28 13.33
N GLN A 71 4.54 -3.29 14.11
CA GLN A 71 5.45 -2.29 14.72
C GLN A 71 4.85 -1.63 15.97
N GLN A 72 4.16 -2.38 16.84
CA GLN A 72 3.78 -1.88 18.17
C GLN A 72 4.29 -2.75 19.33
N SER A 73 4.67 -4.01 19.11
CA SER A 73 5.24 -4.86 20.18
C SER A 73 6.75 -4.67 20.38
N THR A 74 7.50 -4.23 19.36
CA THR A 74 8.97 -4.14 19.46
C THR A 74 9.41 -2.99 20.38
N ALA A 75 8.72 -1.84 20.34
CA ALA A 75 9.07 -0.69 21.18
C ALA A 75 8.78 -0.97 22.67
N GLN A 76 7.68 -1.66 22.98
CA GLN A 76 7.34 -2.01 24.37
C GLN A 76 8.25 -3.12 24.92
N GLN A 77 8.58 -4.15 24.13
CA GLN A 77 9.56 -5.18 24.54
C GLN A 77 10.97 -4.61 24.75
N PHE A 78 11.38 -3.60 23.99
CA PHE A 78 12.71 -3.00 24.13
C PHE A 78 12.84 -2.16 25.42
N ILE A 79 11.77 -1.44 25.81
CA ILE A 79 11.75 -0.66 27.06
C ILE A 79 11.69 -1.57 28.30
N GLU A 80 11.06 -2.74 28.19
CA GLU A 80 10.98 -3.72 29.29
C GLU A 80 12.36 -4.32 29.62
N VAL A 81 13.19 -4.61 28.61
CA VAL A 81 14.57 -5.11 28.80
C VAL A 81 15.50 -4.06 29.41
N LEU A 82 15.30 -2.78 29.11
CA LEU A 82 16.13 -1.70 29.66
C LEU A 82 15.82 -1.37 31.12
N ASN A 83 14.66 -1.79 31.63
CA ASN A 83 14.23 -1.57 33.00
C ASN A 83 14.40 -2.80 33.91
N SER A 84 15.03 -3.89 33.43
CA SER A 84 15.36 -5.10 34.23
C SER A 84 16.81 -5.12 34.69
#